data_AF-A0A7S0GPI4-F1
#
_entry.id   AF-A0A7S0GPI4-F1
#
_cell.length_a   1.000
_cell.length_b   1.000
_cell.length_c   1.000
_cell.angle_alpha   90.00
_cell.angle_beta   90.00
_cell.angle_gamma   90.00
#
_symmetry.space_group_name_H-M   'P 1'
#
loop_
_entity.id
_entity.type
_entity.pdbx_description
1 polymer ?
#
loop_
_entity_poly.entity_id
_entity_poly.type
_entity_poly.pdbx_seq_one_letter_code
_entity_poly.pdbx_strand_id
1 'polypeptide(L)'
;TSGFLSLQFGLHEYVNSPYFKQGIEVSNVPSASVAIDLTNVTDAQELIEGIFEGIDLTGNSFNQDDLETLVNNTRNGDFSVLNEFLTIQGLTSVVAIPYPTDEYSFNVFYVAAGPLMGIVTSLSMMYPVSQLLKNIVTEKETRSKETMKIMGMKSWTFMLSWSITYFIPFSFIAFIVGSLFSASMFPNSSLSMLIVFIWLFNMSCLAFALFVSTFFSQAKPAGIIGPVLLFVLTLPRYVFFGSEDTAAQSEILGVMVLSPTAFAFGIDIFLSLEGIGQGLTWENYDNPELGFGNVLRFLFLDTLIYLFLAWYAEQTVPNTYGSHKPLYFLCLPSYWYHSLRRGMSSPSWDDPEGERDGGGFVEANESGDRSARIRGLRKVFPLPFGMG
;
A
#
# COMPACT_ATOMS: atom_id res chain seq x y z
N THR A 1 -0.96 -31.01 -7.59
CA THR A 1 -0.83 -31.73 -6.30
C THR A 1 -1.57 -30.96 -5.23
N SER A 2 -2.89 -30.83 -5.39
CA SER A 2 -3.84 -30.43 -4.35
C SER A 2 -4.56 -31.72 -3.93
N GLY A 3 -4.50 -32.05 -2.64
CA GLY A 3 -4.88 -33.38 -2.12
C GLY A 3 -6.38 -33.60 -1.94
N PHE A 4 -7.22 -33.03 -2.82
CA PHE A 4 -8.66 -33.28 -2.80
C PHE A 4 -8.99 -34.39 -3.81
N LEU A 5 -9.68 -35.42 -3.35
CA LEU A 5 -10.16 -36.53 -4.17
C LEU A 5 -11.67 -36.65 -4.01
N SER A 6 -12.39 -36.74 -5.13
CA SER A 6 -13.82 -37.07 -5.11
C SER A 6 -13.97 -38.56 -5.40
N LEU A 7 -14.58 -39.28 -4.45
CA LEU A 7 -14.90 -40.70 -4.61
C LEU A 7 -16.39 -40.81 -4.98
N GLN A 8 -16.66 -41.50 -6.09
CA GLN A 8 -18.03 -41.82 -6.51
C GLN A 8 -18.28 -43.33 -6.37
N PHE A 9 -19.35 -43.69 -5.67
CA PHE A 9 -19.77 -45.06 -5.40
C PHE A 9 -20.97 -45.42 -6.28
N GLY A 10 -20.96 -46.59 -6.94
CA GLY A 10 -22.05 -47.05 -7.79
C GLY A 10 -22.07 -48.57 -8.00
N LEU A 11 -23.22 -49.11 -8.42
CA LEU A 11 -23.39 -50.52 -8.77
C LEU A 11 -22.64 -50.88 -10.07
N HIS A 12 -22.08 -52.09 -10.15
CA HIS A 12 -21.23 -52.60 -11.25
C HIS A 12 -21.79 -52.39 -12.67
N GLU A 13 -23.11 -52.34 -12.86
CA GLU A 13 -23.73 -52.10 -14.17
C GLU A 13 -23.60 -50.64 -14.66
N TYR A 14 -23.36 -49.67 -13.77
CA TYR A 14 -23.35 -48.23 -14.09
C TYR A 14 -21.95 -47.61 -14.20
N VAL A 15 -20.92 -48.25 -13.66
CA VAL A 15 -19.54 -47.72 -13.62
C VAL A 15 -18.86 -47.70 -15.00
N ASN A 16 -19.32 -48.54 -15.93
CA ASN A 16 -18.85 -48.52 -17.32
C ASN A 16 -19.59 -47.51 -18.22
N SER A 17 -20.55 -46.75 -17.68
CA SER A 17 -21.22 -45.68 -18.41
C SER A 17 -20.28 -44.49 -18.62
N PRO A 18 -20.20 -43.90 -19.83
CA PRO A 18 -19.39 -42.71 -20.08
C PRO A 18 -19.80 -41.51 -19.22
N TYR A 19 -21.05 -41.48 -18.73
CA TYR A 19 -21.58 -40.42 -17.87
C TYR A 19 -21.07 -40.50 -16.42
N PHE A 20 -20.83 -41.72 -15.89
CA PHE A 20 -20.30 -41.92 -14.54
C PHE A 20 -18.82 -41.52 -14.46
N LYS A 21 -18.03 -41.81 -15.51
CA LYS A 21 -16.62 -41.37 -15.61
C LYS A 21 -16.44 -39.86 -15.76
N GLN A 22 -17.51 -39.13 -16.09
CA GLN A 22 -17.52 -37.67 -16.23
C GLN A 22 -18.07 -36.95 -14.98
N GLY A 23 -18.43 -37.68 -13.91
CA GLY A 23 -18.94 -37.08 -12.67
C GLY A 23 -20.36 -36.51 -12.79
N ILE A 24 -21.15 -36.95 -13.78
CA ILE A 24 -22.53 -36.48 -13.99
C ILE A 24 -23.47 -37.41 -13.20
N GLU A 25 -24.12 -36.89 -12.15
CA GLU A 25 -25.14 -37.64 -11.40
C GLU A 25 -26.36 -37.91 -12.29
N VAL A 26 -26.66 -39.20 -12.50
CA VAL A 26 -27.84 -39.63 -13.23
C VAL A 26 -28.99 -39.78 -12.23
N SER A 27 -30.01 -38.93 -12.34
CA SER A 27 -31.17 -38.74 -11.42
C SER A 27 -31.93 -40.00 -10.96
N ASN A 28 -31.64 -41.21 -11.45
CA ASN A 28 -32.39 -42.43 -11.16
C ASN A 28 -31.52 -43.62 -10.71
N VAL A 29 -30.29 -43.39 -10.26
CA VAL A 29 -29.37 -44.44 -9.81
C VAL A 29 -28.92 -44.14 -8.39
N PRO A 30 -28.93 -45.11 -7.45
CA PRO A 30 -28.34 -44.91 -6.13
C PRO A 30 -26.81 -44.81 -6.29
N SER A 31 -26.30 -43.59 -6.37
CA SER A 31 -24.87 -43.27 -6.30
C SER A 31 -24.62 -42.28 -5.18
N ALA A 32 -23.61 -42.55 -4.35
CA ALA A 32 -23.13 -41.63 -3.33
C ALA A 32 -21.82 -40.99 -3.82
N SER A 33 -21.67 -39.69 -3.65
CA SER A 33 -20.46 -38.93 -3.97
C SER A 33 -19.91 -38.33 -2.67
N VAL A 34 -18.62 -38.56 -2.39
CA VAL A 34 -17.95 -38.09 -1.17
C VAL A 34 -16.65 -37.38 -1.57
N ALA A 35 -16.49 -36.13 -1.16
CA ALA A 35 -15.26 -35.38 -1.32
C ALA A 35 -14.38 -35.55 -0.07
N ILE A 36 -13.14 -35.99 -0.25
CA ILE A 36 -12.19 -36.25 0.84
C ILE A 36 -10.95 -35.38 0.63
N ASP A 37 -10.60 -34.61 1.66
CA ASP A 37 -9.35 -33.86 1.75
C ASP A 37 -8.27 -34.74 2.38
N LEU A 38 -7.36 -35.28 1.57
CA LEU A 38 -6.28 -36.16 2.02
C LEU A 38 -5.12 -35.39 2.66
N THR A 39 -5.16 -34.05 2.72
CA THR A 39 -4.09 -33.26 3.34
C THR A 39 -4.24 -33.08 4.85
N ASN A 40 -5.47 -33.19 5.37
CA ASN A 40 -5.78 -33.00 6.80
C ASN A 40 -6.09 -34.28 7.58
N VAL A 41 -6.19 -35.45 6.92
CA VAL A 41 -6.47 -36.71 7.61
C VAL A 41 -5.25 -37.13 8.43
N THR A 42 -5.34 -36.94 9.74
CA THR A 42 -4.31 -37.38 10.70
C THR A 42 -4.70 -38.67 11.43
N ASP A 43 -5.99 -39.02 11.43
CA ASP A 43 -6.53 -40.17 12.16
C ASP A 43 -7.40 -41.06 11.28
N ALA A 44 -7.32 -42.39 11.47
CA ALA A 44 -8.01 -43.36 10.63
C ALA A 44 -9.54 -43.28 10.76
N GLN A 45 -10.04 -42.83 11.92
CA GLN A 45 -11.46 -42.63 12.16
C GLN A 45 -12.07 -41.47 11.36
N GLU A 46 -11.35 -40.37 11.11
CA GLU A 46 -11.88 -39.24 10.33
C GLU A 46 -12.08 -39.60 8.86
N LEU A 47 -11.19 -40.43 8.30
CA LEU A 47 -11.32 -40.90 6.92
C LEU A 47 -12.51 -41.87 6.77
N ILE A 48 -12.79 -42.66 7.81
CA ILE A 48 -13.96 -43.54 7.88
C ILE A 48 -15.23 -42.70 8.04
N GLU A 49 -15.28 -41.77 8.98
CA GLU A 49 -16.45 -40.89 9.16
C GLU A 49 -16.74 -40.11 7.87
N GLY A 50 -15.72 -39.61 7.17
CA GLY A 50 -15.89 -38.94 5.87
C GLY A 50 -16.39 -39.86 4.75
N ILE A 51 -15.84 -41.09 4.62
CA ILE A 51 -16.29 -42.08 3.62
C ILE A 51 -17.71 -42.60 3.92
N PHE A 52 -18.05 -42.76 5.20
CA PHE A 52 -19.24 -43.46 5.66
C PHE A 52 -20.34 -42.55 6.21
N GLU A 53 -20.19 -41.21 6.19
CA GLU A 53 -21.24 -40.24 6.59
C GLU A 53 -22.56 -40.41 5.80
N GLY A 54 -22.52 -41.10 4.66
CA GLY A 54 -23.69 -41.45 3.85
C GLY A 54 -24.00 -42.95 3.74
N ILE A 55 -23.27 -43.84 4.43
CA ILE A 55 -23.42 -45.30 4.32
C ILE A 55 -23.61 -45.90 5.72
N ASP A 56 -24.84 -46.28 6.05
CA ASP A 56 -25.22 -46.79 7.36
C ASP A 56 -24.64 -48.20 7.62
N LEU A 57 -23.50 -48.27 8.34
CA LEU A 57 -22.79 -49.51 8.67
C LEU A 57 -22.79 -49.83 10.17
N THR A 58 -23.91 -49.61 10.86
CA THR A 58 -24.07 -49.88 12.31
C THR A 58 -24.06 -51.37 12.71
N GLY A 59 -23.31 -52.23 12.00
CA GLY A 59 -23.29 -53.67 12.23
C GLY A 59 -21.93 -54.37 12.16
N ASN A 60 -20.86 -53.70 11.74
CA ASN A 60 -19.56 -54.36 11.51
C ASN A 60 -18.47 -53.84 12.44
N SER A 61 -17.88 -54.72 13.25
CA SER A 61 -16.73 -54.42 14.10
C SER A 61 -15.45 -54.45 13.24
N PHE A 62 -14.79 -53.30 13.09
CA PHE A 62 -13.54 -53.19 12.35
C PHE A 62 -12.32 -53.43 13.25
N ASN A 63 -11.33 -54.18 12.77
CA ASN A 63 -10.03 -54.31 13.43
C ASN A 63 -9.16 -53.10 13.10
N GLN A 64 -8.50 -52.53 14.12
CA GLN A 64 -7.74 -51.28 14.00
C GLN A 64 -6.54 -51.38 13.05
N ASP A 65 -5.88 -52.53 12.96
CA ASP A 65 -4.70 -52.75 12.10
C ASP A 65 -5.05 -52.75 10.60
N ASP A 66 -6.26 -53.25 10.25
CA ASP A 66 -6.75 -53.26 8.87
C ASP A 66 -7.10 -51.84 8.39
N LEU A 67 -7.53 -50.98 9.33
CA LEU A 67 -7.87 -49.58 9.06
C LEU A 67 -6.63 -48.73 8.78
N GLU A 68 -5.56 -48.90 9.55
CA GLU A 68 -4.29 -48.20 9.31
C GLU A 68 -3.67 -48.59 7.96
N THR A 69 -3.79 -49.85 7.58
CA THR A 69 -3.33 -50.36 6.28
C THR A 69 -4.15 -49.76 5.12
N LEU A 70 -5.47 -49.64 5.28
CA LEU A 70 -6.37 -49.00 4.32
C LEU A 70 -6.02 -47.53 4.11
N VAL A 71 -5.80 -46.78 5.20
CA VAL A 71 -5.46 -45.34 5.16
C VAL A 71 -4.12 -45.11 4.48
N ASN A 72 -3.10 -45.91 4.83
CA ASN A 72 -1.77 -45.78 4.24
C ASN A 72 -1.76 -46.09 2.74
N ASN A 73 -2.51 -47.11 2.30
CA ASN A 73 -2.61 -47.45 0.87
C ASN A 73 -3.43 -46.41 0.09
N THR A 74 -4.51 -45.89 0.68
CA THR A 74 -5.32 -44.81 0.10
C THR A 74 -4.51 -43.52 -0.06
N ARG A 75 -3.70 -43.17 0.94
CA ARG A 75 -2.78 -42.02 0.90
C ARG A 75 -1.73 -42.15 -0.21
N ASN A 76 -1.31 -43.38 -0.51
CA ASN A 76 -0.36 -43.69 -1.59
C ASN A 76 -1.02 -43.81 -2.97
N GLY A 77 -2.33 -43.55 -3.09
CA GLY A 77 -3.08 -43.60 -4.34
C GLY A 77 -3.46 -45.02 -4.80
N ASP A 78 -3.33 -46.03 -3.94
CA ASP A 78 -3.74 -47.39 -4.22
C ASP A 78 -5.14 -47.67 -3.66
N PHE A 79 -6.14 -47.60 -4.54
CA PHE A 79 -7.56 -47.81 -4.20
C PHE A 79 -8.01 -49.27 -4.30
N SER A 80 -7.09 -50.21 -4.57
CA SER A 80 -7.41 -51.64 -4.68
C SER A 80 -7.96 -52.22 -3.36
N VAL A 81 -7.36 -51.84 -2.24
CA VAL A 81 -7.75 -52.29 -0.89
C VAL A 81 -9.09 -51.69 -0.46
N LEU A 82 -9.34 -50.42 -0.82
CA LEU A 82 -10.65 -49.78 -0.63
C LEU A 82 -11.75 -50.48 -1.43
N ASN A 83 -11.46 -50.86 -2.67
CA ASN A 83 -12.39 -51.61 -3.51
C ASN A 83 -12.72 -52.98 -2.93
N GLU A 84 -11.72 -53.73 -2.45
CA GLU A 84 -11.93 -55.03 -1.82
C GLU A 84 -12.78 -54.92 -0.55
N PHE A 85 -12.51 -53.92 0.29
CA PHE A 85 -13.24 -53.65 1.52
C PHE A 85 -14.71 -53.28 1.28
N LEU A 86 -14.99 -52.45 0.28
CA LEU A 86 -16.36 -52.02 -0.06
C LEU A 86 -17.15 -53.11 -0.80
N THR A 87 -16.46 -54.01 -1.52
CA THR A 87 -17.09 -55.18 -2.17
C THR A 87 -17.71 -56.12 -1.13
N ILE A 88 -17.10 -56.27 0.04
CA ILE A 88 -17.64 -57.05 1.18
C ILE A 88 -18.97 -56.46 1.69
N GLN A 89 -19.17 -55.15 1.51
CA GLN A 89 -20.37 -54.41 1.95
C GLN A 89 -21.43 -54.24 0.85
N GLY A 90 -21.25 -54.88 -0.32
CA GLY A 90 -22.20 -54.84 -1.43
C GLY A 90 -22.03 -53.67 -2.41
N LEU A 91 -21.03 -52.80 -2.20
CA LEU A 91 -20.65 -51.73 -3.13
C LEU A 91 -19.53 -52.24 -4.04
N THR A 92 -19.82 -52.39 -5.33
CA THR A 92 -19.01 -53.24 -6.22
C THR A 92 -17.88 -52.53 -6.96
N SER A 93 -17.76 -51.20 -6.87
CA SER A 93 -16.61 -50.45 -7.42
C SER A 93 -16.57 -48.99 -6.97
N VAL A 94 -15.37 -48.53 -6.59
CA VAL A 94 -14.99 -47.14 -6.32
C VAL A 94 -14.24 -46.58 -7.51
N VAL A 95 -14.68 -45.42 -7.99
CA VAL A 95 -13.92 -44.63 -8.96
C VAL A 95 -13.43 -43.36 -8.27
N ALA A 96 -12.11 -43.22 -8.23
CA ALA A 96 -11.46 -41.98 -7.83
C ALA A 96 -11.38 -41.05 -9.05
N ILE A 97 -12.00 -39.88 -8.96
CA ILE A 97 -11.89 -38.83 -9.97
C ILE A 97 -11.10 -37.68 -9.34
N PRO A 98 -10.07 -37.14 -10.02
CA PRO A 98 -9.39 -35.95 -9.52
C PRO A 98 -10.42 -34.84 -9.30
N TYR A 99 -10.35 -34.19 -8.14
CA TYR A 99 -11.27 -33.10 -7.83
C TYR A 99 -11.17 -32.02 -8.92
N PRO A 100 -12.30 -31.45 -9.39
CA PRO A 100 -12.25 -30.40 -10.40
C PRO A 100 -11.41 -29.24 -9.86
N THR A 101 -10.19 -29.11 -10.39
CA THR A 101 -9.35 -27.95 -10.16
C THR A 101 -9.69 -26.93 -11.22
N ASP A 102 -9.76 -25.66 -10.83
CA ASP A 102 -9.93 -24.57 -11.78
C ASP A 102 -8.88 -24.66 -12.91
N GLU A 103 -9.28 -24.26 -14.11
CA GLU A 103 -8.44 -24.33 -15.30
C GLU A 103 -7.15 -23.53 -15.06
N TYR A 104 -6.00 -24.23 -15.00
CA TYR A 104 -4.69 -23.59 -14.82
C TYR A 104 -4.30 -22.87 -16.11
N SER A 105 -4.78 -21.64 -16.26
CA SER A 105 -4.33 -20.76 -17.33
C SER A 105 -2.98 -20.17 -16.94
N PHE A 106 -1.95 -20.39 -17.76
CA PHE A 106 -0.60 -19.85 -17.53
C PHE A 106 -0.20 -19.00 -18.74
N ASN A 107 -0.19 -17.70 -18.55
CA ASN A 107 0.22 -16.75 -19.58
C ASN A 107 1.71 -16.42 -19.43
N VAL A 108 2.52 -16.86 -20.40
CA VAL A 108 3.98 -16.62 -20.45
C VAL A 108 4.33 -15.14 -20.34
N PHE A 109 3.44 -14.26 -20.83
CA PHE A 109 3.61 -12.81 -20.74
C PHE A 109 3.73 -12.31 -19.29
N TYR A 110 2.83 -12.71 -18.39
CA TYR A 110 2.83 -12.20 -17.01
C TYR A 110 4.04 -12.71 -16.21
N VAL A 111 4.55 -13.90 -16.53
CA VAL A 111 5.75 -14.45 -15.89
C VAL A 111 7.02 -13.77 -16.38
N ALA A 112 7.14 -13.53 -17.70
CA ALA A 112 8.33 -12.90 -18.27
C ALA A 112 8.36 -11.37 -18.09
N ALA A 113 7.23 -10.71 -18.33
CA ALA A 113 7.11 -9.25 -18.22
C ALA A 113 6.89 -8.79 -16.78
N GLY A 114 6.37 -9.66 -15.91
CA GLY A 114 5.89 -9.32 -14.57
C GLY A 114 6.89 -8.46 -13.76
N PRO A 115 8.10 -8.97 -13.50
CA PRO A 115 9.09 -8.25 -12.72
C PRO A 115 9.50 -6.90 -13.33
N LEU A 116 9.43 -6.75 -14.65
CA LEU A 116 9.86 -5.50 -15.32
C LEU A 116 8.76 -4.42 -15.29
N MET A 117 7.49 -4.81 -15.21
CA MET A 117 6.36 -3.87 -15.26
C MET A 117 6.38 -2.88 -14.10
N GLY A 118 6.75 -3.32 -12.89
CA GLY A 118 6.89 -2.46 -11.71
C GLY A 118 7.92 -1.34 -11.93
N ILE A 119 9.14 -1.69 -12.38
CA ILE A 119 10.17 -0.71 -12.76
C ILE A 119 9.66 0.22 -13.84
N VAL A 120 9.17 -0.31 -14.97
CA VAL A 120 8.79 0.50 -16.13
C VAL A 120 7.71 1.52 -15.76
N THR A 121 6.72 1.08 -14.98
CA THR A 121 5.63 1.96 -14.55
C THR A 121 6.14 2.99 -13.52
N SER A 122 7.02 2.62 -12.60
CA SER A 122 7.63 3.58 -11.66
C SER A 122 8.51 4.61 -12.37
N LEU A 123 9.25 4.20 -13.41
CA LEU A 123 10.09 5.08 -14.23
C LEU A 123 9.25 6.10 -14.98
N SER A 124 8.03 5.75 -15.41
CA SER A 124 7.14 6.70 -16.07
C SER A 124 6.82 7.93 -15.21
N MET A 125 6.81 7.77 -13.87
CA MET A 125 6.55 8.86 -12.91
C MET A 125 7.76 9.76 -12.65
N MET A 126 8.95 9.41 -13.15
CA MET A 126 10.15 10.24 -13.02
C MET A 126 9.95 11.63 -13.64
N TYR A 127 9.30 11.71 -14.81
CA TYR A 127 9.10 12.98 -15.50
C TYR A 127 8.13 13.92 -14.75
N PRO A 128 6.91 13.48 -14.37
CA PRO A 128 6.02 14.28 -13.52
C PRO A 128 6.68 14.76 -12.23
N VAL A 129 7.44 13.90 -11.56
CA VAL A 129 8.10 14.23 -10.29
C VAL A 129 9.26 15.21 -10.51
N SER A 130 10.03 15.05 -11.59
CA SER A 130 11.07 16.01 -12.00
C SER A 130 10.48 17.41 -12.14
N GLN A 131 9.37 17.52 -12.86
CA GLN A 131 8.75 18.81 -13.14
C GLN A 131 8.15 19.44 -11.88
N LEU A 132 7.49 18.64 -11.03
CA LEU A 132 6.98 19.09 -9.74
C LEU A 132 8.11 19.62 -8.84
N LEU A 133 9.18 18.84 -8.66
CA LEU A 133 10.34 19.25 -7.87
C LEU A 133 10.98 20.52 -8.39
N LYS A 134 11.21 20.58 -9.71
CA LYS A 134 11.78 21.75 -10.36
C LYS A 134 10.90 22.98 -10.10
N ASN A 135 9.59 22.88 -10.29
CA ASN A 135 8.66 23.99 -10.07
C ASN A 135 8.69 24.49 -8.62
N ILE A 136 8.64 23.59 -7.64
CA ILE A 136 8.71 23.95 -6.21
C ILE A 136 10.04 24.65 -5.90
N VAL A 137 11.16 24.12 -6.40
CA VAL A 137 12.48 24.69 -6.11
C VAL A 137 12.72 25.98 -6.90
N THR A 138 12.16 26.14 -8.11
CA THR A 138 12.23 27.43 -8.83
C THR A 138 11.55 28.53 -8.02
N GLU A 139 10.42 28.25 -7.36
CA GLU A 139 9.75 29.25 -6.54
C GLU A 139 10.55 29.60 -5.27
N LYS A 140 11.29 28.62 -4.72
CA LYS A 140 12.25 28.87 -3.64
C LYS A 140 13.43 29.72 -4.12
N GLU A 141 13.95 29.44 -5.31
CA GLU A 141 15.06 30.15 -5.94
C GLU A 141 14.70 31.62 -6.23
N THR A 142 13.48 31.90 -6.71
CA THR A 142 12.98 33.27 -6.93
C THR A 142 12.60 34.01 -5.65
N ARG A 143 12.65 33.33 -4.48
CA ARG A 143 12.31 33.86 -3.15
C ARG A 143 10.86 34.33 -3.01
N SER A 144 9.96 33.90 -3.91
CA SER A 144 8.54 34.27 -3.84
C SER A 144 7.92 33.87 -2.49
N LYS A 145 8.34 32.72 -1.97
CA LYS A 145 7.93 32.21 -0.66
C LYS A 145 8.29 33.13 0.52
N GLU A 146 9.48 33.73 0.51
CA GLU A 146 9.91 34.61 1.62
C GLU A 146 9.19 35.97 1.56
N THR A 147 8.97 36.50 0.35
CA THR A 147 8.12 37.69 0.15
C THR A 147 6.72 37.48 0.72
N MET A 148 6.14 36.29 0.49
CA MET A 148 4.84 35.91 1.03
C MET A 148 4.83 35.78 2.57
N LYS A 149 5.91 35.29 3.17
CA LYS A 149 6.05 35.26 4.64
C LYS A 149 6.13 36.67 5.23
N ILE A 150 6.80 37.61 4.56
CA ILE A 150 6.85 39.02 4.98
C ILE A 150 5.45 39.65 4.97
N MET A 151 4.59 39.24 4.03
CA MET A 151 3.18 39.65 3.98
C MET A 151 2.29 39.01 5.07
N GLY A 152 2.86 38.18 5.95
CA GLY A 152 2.15 37.58 7.09
C GLY A 152 1.61 36.17 6.87
N MET A 153 1.97 35.50 5.75
CA MET A 153 1.53 34.13 5.49
C MET A 153 2.29 33.10 6.33
N LYS A 154 1.57 32.05 6.76
CA LYS A 154 2.16 30.91 7.50
C LYS A 154 2.90 29.98 6.55
N SER A 155 3.99 29.36 7.00
CA SER A 155 4.81 28.43 6.17
C SER A 155 4.01 27.23 5.65
N TRP A 156 3.10 26.68 6.46
CA TRP A 156 2.31 25.51 6.08
C TRP A 156 1.35 25.75 4.91
N THR A 157 0.89 27.00 4.73
CA THR A 157 0.04 27.39 3.61
C THR A 157 0.71 27.13 2.27
N PHE A 158 2.04 27.25 2.22
CA PHE A 158 2.81 26.97 1.00
C PHE A 158 2.74 25.49 0.62
N MET A 159 2.98 24.59 1.57
CA MET A 159 2.92 23.14 1.32
C MET A 159 1.51 22.70 0.90
N LEU A 160 0.48 23.26 1.55
CA LEU A 160 -0.91 23.00 1.19
C LEU A 160 -1.25 23.52 -0.22
N SER A 161 -0.77 24.71 -0.59
CA SER A 161 -1.00 25.27 -1.93
C SER A 161 -0.47 24.34 -3.01
N TRP A 162 0.80 23.91 -2.91
CA TRP A 162 1.39 22.99 -3.87
C TRP A 162 0.68 21.63 -3.90
N SER A 163 0.29 21.13 -2.73
CA SER A 163 -0.48 19.88 -2.64
C SER A 163 -1.80 19.99 -3.40
N ILE A 164 -2.57 21.07 -3.20
CA ILE A 164 -3.86 21.28 -3.86
C ILE A 164 -3.69 21.50 -5.37
N THR A 165 -2.71 22.30 -5.80
CA THR A 165 -2.48 22.57 -7.23
C THR A 165 -2.17 21.29 -8.02
N TYR A 166 -1.42 20.36 -7.44
CA TYR A 166 -1.05 19.11 -8.11
C TYR A 166 -1.98 17.94 -7.83
N PHE A 167 -2.86 18.04 -6.83
CA PHE A 167 -3.87 17.02 -6.54
C PHE A 167 -4.75 16.68 -7.74
N ILE A 168 -5.29 17.70 -8.41
CA ILE A 168 -6.20 17.54 -9.55
C ILE A 168 -5.52 16.87 -10.74
N PRO A 169 -4.38 17.39 -11.27
CA PRO A 169 -3.74 16.77 -12.43
C PRO A 169 -3.22 15.36 -12.13
N PHE A 170 -2.69 15.09 -10.92
CA PHE A 170 -2.25 13.75 -10.54
C PHE A 170 -3.42 12.76 -10.42
N SER A 171 -4.57 13.21 -9.92
CA SER A 171 -5.79 12.40 -9.88
C SER A 171 -6.31 12.09 -11.28
N PHE A 172 -6.24 13.06 -12.19
CA PHE A 172 -6.64 12.88 -13.59
C PHE A 172 -5.70 11.90 -14.32
N ILE A 173 -4.38 12.01 -14.10
CA ILE A 173 -3.39 11.05 -14.62
C ILE A 173 -3.70 9.64 -14.09
N ALA A 174 -3.98 9.49 -12.79
CA ALA A 174 -4.31 8.19 -12.21
C ALA A 174 -5.55 7.56 -12.83
N PHE A 175 -6.60 8.36 -13.10
CA PHE A 175 -7.80 7.88 -13.77
C PHE A 175 -7.53 7.35 -15.18
N ILE A 176 -6.76 8.10 -15.98
CA ILE A 176 -6.41 7.69 -17.35
C ILE A 176 -5.55 6.43 -17.33
N VAL A 177 -4.46 6.42 -16.55
CA VAL A 177 -3.54 5.28 -16.51
C VAL A 177 -4.24 4.03 -15.97
N GLY A 178 -5.05 4.16 -14.92
CA GLY A 178 -5.83 3.04 -14.38
C GLY A 178 -6.83 2.47 -15.38
N SER A 179 -7.50 3.33 -16.15
CA SER A 179 -8.41 2.90 -17.22
C SER A 179 -7.67 2.17 -18.35
N LEU A 180 -6.50 2.66 -18.77
CA LEU A 180 -5.68 2.02 -19.81
C LEU A 180 -5.12 0.67 -19.35
N PHE A 181 -4.71 0.58 -18.09
CA PHE A 181 -4.20 -0.65 -17.49
C PHE A 181 -5.27 -1.73 -17.39
N SER A 182 -6.48 -1.36 -16.96
CA SER A 182 -7.63 -2.28 -16.92
C SER A 182 -8.01 -2.77 -18.33
N ALA A 183 -8.00 -1.89 -19.33
CA ALA A 183 -8.39 -2.27 -20.69
C ALA A 183 -7.34 -3.12 -21.44
N SER A 184 -6.06 -2.99 -21.12
CA SER A 184 -4.97 -3.57 -21.93
C SER A 184 -4.22 -4.70 -21.22
N MET A 185 -4.02 -4.58 -19.92
CA MET A 185 -3.04 -5.42 -19.19
C MET A 185 -3.65 -6.22 -18.05
N PHE A 186 -4.74 -5.74 -17.45
CA PHE A 186 -5.39 -6.38 -16.32
C PHE A 186 -6.90 -6.50 -16.55
N PRO A 187 -7.33 -7.31 -17.55
CA PRO A 187 -8.74 -7.43 -17.91
C PRO A 187 -9.61 -8.06 -16.82
N ASN A 188 -9.07 -8.97 -15.99
CA ASN A 188 -9.83 -9.64 -14.94
C ASN A 188 -9.88 -8.83 -13.63
N SER A 189 -8.99 -7.84 -13.48
CA SER A 189 -8.91 -7.02 -12.27
C SER A 189 -9.93 -5.88 -12.27
N SER A 190 -10.46 -5.54 -11.09
CA SER A 190 -11.46 -4.48 -10.95
C SER A 190 -10.88 -3.08 -11.25
N LEU A 191 -11.54 -2.33 -12.14
CA LEU A 191 -11.11 -1.00 -12.58
C LEU A 191 -10.91 -0.02 -11.40
N SER A 192 -11.85 -0.02 -10.45
CA SER A 192 -11.80 0.90 -9.30
C SER A 192 -10.60 0.63 -8.40
N MET A 193 -10.21 -0.63 -8.23
CA MET A 193 -9.03 -1.00 -7.45
C MET A 193 -7.74 -0.50 -8.11
N LEU A 194 -7.60 -0.69 -9.42
CA LEU A 194 -6.46 -0.18 -10.19
C LEU A 194 -6.35 1.35 -10.10
N ILE A 195 -7.47 2.06 -10.24
CA ILE A 195 -7.50 3.52 -10.12
C ILE A 195 -7.07 3.95 -8.71
N VAL A 196 -7.60 3.35 -7.64
CA VAL A 196 -7.23 3.69 -6.26
C VAL A 196 -5.76 3.41 -5.99
N PHE A 197 -5.24 2.28 -6.47
CA PHE A 197 -3.84 1.90 -6.31
C PHE A 197 -2.89 2.91 -6.98
N ILE A 198 -3.13 3.24 -8.26
CA ILE A 198 -2.32 4.23 -9.00
C ILE A 198 -2.51 5.63 -8.40
N TRP A 199 -3.70 5.96 -7.93
CA TRP A 199 -3.99 7.24 -7.30
C TRP A 199 -3.20 7.43 -6.00
N LEU A 200 -3.19 6.43 -5.12
CA LEU A 200 -2.36 6.46 -3.90
C LEU A 200 -0.88 6.62 -4.24
N PHE A 201 -0.40 5.94 -5.30
CA PHE A 201 1.00 6.07 -5.72
C PHE A 201 1.36 7.48 -6.16
N ASN A 202 0.47 8.10 -6.92
CA ASN A 202 0.61 9.50 -7.32
C ASN A 202 0.62 10.45 -6.11
N MET A 203 -0.27 10.23 -5.13
CA MET A 203 -0.33 11.03 -3.91
C MET A 203 0.94 10.89 -3.05
N SER A 204 1.47 9.67 -2.92
CA SER A 204 2.73 9.43 -2.21
C SER A 204 3.92 10.06 -2.95
N CYS A 205 3.98 9.97 -4.29
CA CYS A 205 5.00 10.65 -5.08
C CYS A 205 4.96 12.18 -4.93
N LEU A 206 3.76 12.76 -4.83
CA LEU A 206 3.59 14.18 -4.57
C LEU A 206 4.13 14.57 -3.18
N ALA A 207 3.80 13.80 -2.14
CA ALA A 207 4.32 14.02 -0.80
C ALA A 207 5.84 13.85 -0.72
N PHE A 208 6.37 12.82 -1.38
CA PHE A 208 7.80 12.59 -1.52
C PHE A 208 8.52 13.76 -2.22
N ALA A 209 7.96 14.29 -3.31
CA ALA A 209 8.52 15.45 -4.00
C ALA A 209 8.54 16.69 -3.09
N LEU A 210 7.48 16.93 -2.31
CA LEU A 210 7.46 18.03 -1.33
C LEU A 210 8.55 17.86 -0.27
N PHE A 211 8.74 16.65 0.25
CA PHE A 211 9.81 16.34 1.20
C PHE A 211 11.19 16.59 0.59
N VAL A 212 11.50 15.96 -0.55
CA VAL A 212 12.80 16.07 -1.21
C VAL A 212 13.12 17.51 -1.61
N SER A 213 12.11 18.30 -1.99
CA SER A 213 12.30 19.72 -2.33
C SER A 213 12.94 20.54 -1.20
N THR A 214 12.81 20.12 0.07
CA THR A 214 13.30 20.87 1.23
C THR A 214 14.83 20.91 1.30
N PHE A 215 15.51 19.93 0.72
CA PHE A 215 16.97 19.83 0.72
C PHE A 215 17.64 20.60 -0.43
N PHE A 216 16.88 21.03 -1.43
CA PHE A 216 17.41 21.72 -2.61
C PHE A 216 17.10 23.22 -2.59
N SER A 217 18.13 24.01 -2.88
CA SER A 217 18.03 25.47 -3.05
C SER A 217 18.02 25.92 -4.51
N GLN A 218 18.51 25.08 -5.44
CA GLN A 218 18.61 25.37 -6.87
C GLN A 218 17.75 24.41 -7.71
N ALA A 219 17.01 24.92 -8.69
CA ALA A 219 16.02 24.12 -9.41
C ALA A 219 16.63 23.08 -10.38
N LYS A 220 17.76 23.40 -11.01
CA LYS A 220 18.43 22.51 -11.97
C LYS A 220 18.87 21.18 -11.35
N PRO A 221 19.65 21.15 -10.24
CA PRO A 221 20.02 19.89 -9.62
C PRO A 221 18.81 19.15 -9.03
N ALA A 222 17.82 19.85 -8.48
CA ALA A 222 16.61 19.23 -7.94
C ALA A 222 15.83 18.43 -8.99
N GLY A 223 15.68 18.99 -10.20
CA GLY A 223 14.98 18.32 -11.30
C GLY A 223 15.71 17.08 -11.84
N ILE A 224 17.03 16.98 -11.67
CA ILE A 224 17.82 15.83 -12.13
C ILE A 224 17.92 14.77 -11.02
N ILE A 225 18.28 15.19 -9.79
CA ILE A 225 18.55 14.28 -8.68
C ILE A 225 17.26 13.68 -8.11
N GLY A 226 16.16 14.44 -8.09
CA GLY A 226 14.89 13.97 -7.56
C GLY A 226 14.36 12.69 -8.20
N PRO A 227 14.23 12.64 -9.54
CA PRO A 227 13.83 11.43 -10.24
C PRO A 227 14.81 10.27 -10.08
N VAL A 228 16.13 10.55 -10.05
CA VAL A 228 17.15 9.53 -9.78
C VAL A 228 16.93 8.92 -8.39
N LEU A 229 16.55 9.73 -7.40
CA LEU A 229 16.22 9.23 -6.07
C LEU A 229 15.01 8.31 -6.10
N LEU A 230 13.95 8.65 -6.85
CA LEU A 230 12.82 7.72 -7.07
C LEU A 230 13.26 6.39 -7.68
N PHE A 231 14.12 6.43 -8.70
CA PHE A 231 14.62 5.20 -9.32
C PHE A 231 15.39 4.32 -8.33
N VAL A 232 16.29 4.92 -7.55
CA VAL A 232 17.04 4.21 -6.51
C VAL A 232 16.09 3.62 -5.45
N LEU A 233 15.02 4.33 -5.11
CA LEU A 233 14.00 3.85 -4.17
C LEU A 233 13.14 2.70 -4.71
N THR A 234 13.17 2.40 -6.01
CA THR A 234 12.52 1.21 -6.59
C THR A 234 13.43 -0.03 -6.53
N LEU A 235 14.75 0.14 -6.52
CA LEU A 235 15.71 -0.97 -6.57
C LEU A 235 15.60 -2.00 -5.44
N PRO A 236 15.28 -1.65 -4.17
CA PRO A 236 15.17 -2.62 -3.09
C PRO A 236 14.25 -3.79 -3.42
N ARG A 237 13.12 -3.54 -4.11
CA ARG A 237 12.22 -4.60 -4.60
C ARG A 237 12.96 -5.72 -5.36
N TYR A 238 13.95 -5.37 -6.16
CA TYR A 238 14.66 -6.28 -7.06
C TYR A 238 15.81 -7.01 -6.38
N VAL A 239 16.35 -6.43 -5.31
CA VAL A 239 17.35 -7.10 -4.47
C VAL A 239 16.72 -8.28 -3.72
N PHE A 240 15.46 -8.13 -3.29
CA PHE A 240 14.70 -9.19 -2.61
C PHE A 240 13.92 -10.12 -3.55
N PHE A 241 14.24 -10.12 -4.85
CA PHE A 241 13.58 -11.00 -5.81
C PHE A 241 14.06 -12.46 -5.61
N GLY A 242 13.25 -13.28 -4.93
CA GLY A 242 13.51 -14.71 -4.73
C GLY A 242 13.82 -15.15 -3.29
N SER A 243 13.74 -14.27 -2.30
CA SER A 243 13.84 -14.66 -0.89
C SER A 243 12.47 -15.07 -0.34
N GLU A 244 12.22 -16.38 -0.21
CA GLU A 244 10.97 -16.93 0.34
C GLU A 244 11.02 -17.13 1.87
N ASP A 245 12.14 -16.77 2.51
CA ASP A 245 12.32 -16.96 3.95
C ASP A 245 11.33 -16.11 4.77
N THR A 246 10.76 -16.71 5.83
CA THR A 246 9.83 -16.03 6.75
C THR A 246 10.47 -14.81 7.44
N ALA A 247 11.79 -14.83 7.66
CA ALA A 247 12.55 -13.68 8.16
C ALA A 247 12.53 -12.51 7.14
N ALA A 248 12.64 -12.82 5.84
CA ALA A 248 12.62 -11.83 4.78
C ALA A 248 11.25 -11.14 4.65
N GLN A 249 10.14 -11.76 5.06
CA GLN A 249 8.82 -11.12 5.04
C GLN A 249 8.77 -9.88 5.94
N SER A 250 9.39 -9.93 7.13
CA SER A 250 9.44 -8.76 8.02
C SER A 250 10.31 -7.63 7.46
N GLU A 251 11.39 -7.98 6.76
CA GLU A 251 12.28 -7.03 6.10
C GLU A 251 11.58 -6.39 4.90
N ILE A 252 10.85 -7.18 4.11
CA ILE A 252 10.03 -6.70 2.99
C ILE A 252 9.01 -5.68 3.46
N LEU A 253 8.32 -5.92 4.59
CA LEU A 253 7.39 -4.95 5.18
C LEU A 253 8.08 -3.64 5.59
N GLY A 254 9.32 -3.69 6.08
CA GLY A 254 10.11 -2.50 6.40
C GLY A 254 10.52 -1.70 5.16
N VAL A 255 10.87 -2.39 4.07
CA VAL A 255 11.27 -1.76 2.80
C VAL A 255 10.07 -1.17 2.06
N MET A 256 8.86 -1.67 2.29
CA MET A 256 7.61 -1.13 1.72
C MET A 256 7.28 0.30 2.19
N VAL A 257 7.94 0.83 3.22
CA VAL A 257 7.86 2.26 3.59
C VAL A 257 8.46 3.18 2.51
N LEU A 258 9.20 2.61 1.55
CA LEU A 258 9.64 3.29 0.35
C LEU A 258 8.56 3.16 -0.72
N SER A 259 7.84 4.24 -0.97
CA SER A 259 6.66 4.20 -1.84
C SER A 259 6.87 3.60 -3.24
N PRO A 260 7.98 3.89 -3.97
CA PRO A 260 8.22 3.24 -5.26
C PRO A 260 8.45 1.73 -5.17
N THR A 261 9.00 1.25 -4.05
CA THR A 261 9.15 -0.19 -3.80
C THR A 261 7.80 -0.84 -3.50
N ALA A 262 6.96 -0.25 -2.63
CA ALA A 262 5.60 -0.75 -2.37
C ALA A 262 4.76 -0.81 -3.65
N PHE A 263 4.86 0.21 -4.50
CA PHE A 263 4.19 0.23 -5.80
C PHE A 263 4.67 -0.92 -6.71
N ALA A 264 5.98 -1.17 -6.79
CA ALA A 264 6.51 -2.28 -7.58
C ALA A 264 6.01 -3.64 -7.07
N PHE A 265 5.99 -3.86 -5.75
CA PHE A 265 5.38 -5.05 -5.14
C PHE A 265 3.89 -5.20 -5.50
N GLY A 266 3.11 -4.11 -5.42
CA GLY A 266 1.69 -4.13 -5.79
C GLY A 266 1.45 -4.55 -7.23
N ILE A 267 2.27 -4.05 -8.17
CA ILE A 267 2.21 -4.43 -9.59
C ILE A 267 2.52 -5.92 -9.79
N ASP A 268 3.51 -6.48 -9.09
CA ASP A 268 3.81 -7.90 -9.18
C ASP A 268 2.65 -8.78 -8.68
N ILE A 269 1.96 -8.36 -7.62
CA ILE A 269 0.78 -9.06 -7.12
C ILE A 269 -0.35 -9.02 -8.16
N PHE A 270 -0.63 -7.86 -8.77
CA PHE A 270 -1.60 -7.76 -9.87
C PHE A 270 -1.27 -8.73 -11.00
N LEU A 271 0.00 -8.81 -11.41
CA LEU A 271 0.44 -9.69 -12.50
C LEU A 271 0.34 -11.16 -12.14
N SER A 272 0.63 -11.53 -10.89
CA SER A 272 0.52 -12.91 -10.44
C SER A 272 -0.94 -13.41 -10.48
N LEU A 273 -1.89 -12.56 -10.05
CA LEU A 273 -3.31 -12.88 -10.04
C LEU A 273 -3.93 -12.87 -11.44
N GLU A 274 -3.50 -11.95 -12.29
CA GLU A 274 -3.88 -11.90 -13.69
C GLU A 274 -3.28 -13.09 -14.47
N GLY A 275 -2.09 -13.54 -14.06
CA GLY A 275 -1.43 -14.74 -14.58
C GLY A 275 -2.21 -16.02 -14.37
N ILE A 276 -2.94 -16.11 -13.24
CA ILE A 276 -3.80 -17.25 -12.86
C ILE A 276 -5.22 -17.08 -13.45
N GLY A 277 -5.61 -15.86 -13.85
CA GLY A 277 -6.92 -15.56 -14.42
C GLY A 277 -7.99 -15.15 -13.41
N GLN A 278 -7.65 -14.99 -12.13
CA GLN A 278 -8.58 -14.57 -11.07
C GLN A 278 -8.75 -13.04 -11.01
N GLY A 279 -7.68 -12.30 -11.29
CA GLY A 279 -7.65 -10.83 -11.16
C GLY A 279 -7.81 -10.34 -9.71
N LEU A 280 -7.57 -9.04 -9.49
CA LEU A 280 -7.72 -8.42 -8.16
C LEU A 280 -9.04 -7.65 -8.02
N THR A 281 -9.86 -8.10 -7.07
CA THR A 281 -11.17 -7.52 -6.73
C THR A 281 -11.20 -7.08 -5.27
N TRP A 282 -12.10 -6.15 -4.92
CA TRP A 282 -12.33 -5.68 -3.55
C TRP A 282 -12.73 -6.76 -2.55
N GLU A 283 -13.14 -7.94 -3.02
CA GLU A 283 -13.48 -9.07 -2.16
C GLU A 283 -12.22 -9.83 -1.73
N ASN A 284 -11.19 -9.89 -2.59
CA ASN A 284 -10.01 -10.74 -2.40
C ASN A 284 -8.75 -9.95 -1.97
N TYR A 285 -8.82 -8.63 -1.87
CA TYR A 285 -7.62 -7.80 -1.69
C TYR A 285 -6.94 -7.91 -0.32
N ASP A 286 -7.71 -8.23 0.73
CA ASP A 286 -7.18 -8.33 2.10
C ASP A 286 -6.84 -9.78 2.49
N ASN A 287 -6.72 -10.67 1.50
CA ASN A 287 -6.26 -12.03 1.74
C ASN A 287 -4.81 -12.01 2.25
N PRO A 288 -4.51 -12.60 3.43
CA PRO A 288 -3.18 -12.57 4.02
C PRO A 288 -2.09 -13.16 3.13
N GLU A 289 -2.44 -14.16 2.33
CA GLU A 289 -1.53 -14.84 1.39
C GLU A 289 -1.12 -13.95 0.22
N LEU A 290 -1.99 -13.03 -0.21
CA LEU A 290 -1.71 -12.09 -1.30
C LEU A 290 -0.96 -10.85 -0.81
N GLY A 291 -1.18 -10.44 0.45
CA GLY A 291 -0.50 -9.30 1.07
C GLY A 291 -0.81 -7.93 0.45
N PHE A 292 -1.74 -7.83 -0.52
CA PHE A 292 -2.06 -6.58 -1.23
C PHE A 292 -2.68 -5.52 -0.32
N GLY A 293 -3.52 -5.92 0.64
CA GLY A 293 -4.05 -5.02 1.66
C GLY A 293 -2.96 -4.27 2.42
N ASN A 294 -1.83 -4.93 2.71
CA ASN A 294 -0.68 -4.28 3.32
C ASN A 294 -0.04 -3.26 2.39
N VAL A 295 0.12 -3.58 1.10
CA VAL A 295 0.65 -2.63 0.10
C VAL A 295 -0.18 -1.34 0.07
N LEU A 296 -1.51 -1.42 0.02
CA LEU A 296 -2.38 -0.23 0.07
C LEU A 296 -2.22 0.58 1.36
N ARG A 297 -2.15 -0.11 2.50
CA ARG A 297 -1.96 0.53 3.82
C ARG A 297 -0.63 1.27 3.89
N PHE A 298 0.46 0.65 3.43
CA PHE A 298 1.78 1.28 3.36
C PHE A 298 1.79 2.47 2.41
N LEU A 299 1.18 2.37 1.23
CA LEU A 299 1.14 3.46 0.28
C LEU A 299 0.39 4.70 0.81
N PHE A 300 -0.70 4.47 1.53
CA PHE A 300 -1.40 5.53 2.24
C PHE A 300 -0.55 6.11 3.38
N LEU A 301 0.09 5.25 4.17
CA LEU A 301 0.96 5.64 5.29
C LEU A 301 2.19 6.42 4.82
N ASP A 302 2.81 6.06 3.70
CA ASP A 302 3.92 6.77 3.08
C ASP A 302 3.55 8.21 2.73
N THR A 303 2.34 8.40 2.20
CA THR A 303 1.82 9.74 1.90
C THR A 303 1.78 10.60 3.17
N LEU A 304 1.32 10.04 4.29
CA LEU A 304 1.28 10.74 5.57
C LEU A 304 2.68 10.99 6.13
N ILE A 305 3.56 9.99 6.06
CA ILE A 305 4.95 10.08 6.54
C ILE A 305 5.71 11.14 5.76
N TYR A 306 5.64 11.14 4.43
CA TYR A 306 6.34 12.14 3.62
C TYR A 306 5.77 13.55 3.79
N LEU A 307 4.45 13.71 4.00
CA LEU A 307 3.87 15.02 4.34
C LEU A 307 4.36 15.52 5.71
N PHE A 308 4.41 14.64 6.70
CA PHE A 308 4.94 14.98 8.02
C PHE A 308 6.44 15.30 7.97
N LEU A 309 7.22 14.49 7.26
CA LEU A 309 8.64 14.73 7.04
C LEU A 309 8.89 16.02 6.26
N ALA A 310 8.07 16.35 5.26
CA ALA A 310 8.14 17.62 4.56
C ALA A 310 7.92 18.78 5.53
N TRP A 311 6.84 18.74 6.32
CA TRP A 311 6.53 19.76 7.32
C TRP A 311 7.66 19.96 8.33
N TYR A 312 8.23 18.85 8.80
CA TYR A 312 9.33 18.84 9.76
C TYR A 312 10.60 19.42 9.14
N ALA A 313 11.01 18.90 7.98
CA ALA A 313 12.21 19.33 7.27
C ALA A 313 12.15 20.81 6.88
N GLU A 314 10.98 21.34 6.54
CA GLU A 314 10.84 22.78 6.22
C GLU A 314 11.20 23.69 7.41
N GLN A 315 10.98 23.23 8.64
CA GLN A 315 11.26 24.00 9.85
C GLN A 315 12.70 23.85 10.35
N THR A 316 13.30 22.68 10.11
CA THR A 316 14.60 22.32 10.67
C THR A 316 15.76 22.50 9.69
N VAL A 317 15.53 22.30 8.39
CA VAL A 317 16.60 22.37 7.38
C VAL A 317 17.00 23.83 7.18
N PRO A 318 18.30 24.15 7.30
CA PRO A 318 18.79 25.49 7.09
C PRO A 318 18.73 25.87 5.61
N ASN A 319 17.61 26.44 5.16
CA ASN A 319 17.57 27.15 3.88
C ASN A 319 18.32 28.47 4.00
N THR A 320 19.02 28.87 2.93
CA THR A 320 19.88 30.07 2.87
C THR A 320 19.19 31.37 3.32
N TYR A 321 17.86 31.38 3.40
CA TYR A 321 17.02 32.50 3.80
C TYR A 321 15.90 32.01 4.74
N GLY A 322 15.86 32.51 5.98
CA GLY A 322 14.83 32.20 6.98
C GLY A 322 15.40 32.03 8.41
N SER A 323 14.55 32.12 9.43
CA SER A 323 14.94 31.78 10.81
C SER A 323 14.70 30.28 11.05
N HIS A 324 15.75 29.56 11.44
CA HIS A 324 15.68 28.11 11.67
C HIS A 324 15.29 27.80 13.10
N LYS A 325 14.52 26.71 13.26
CA LYS A 325 14.26 26.14 14.57
C LYS A 325 15.20 24.95 14.78
N PRO A 326 15.72 24.74 16.00
CA PRO A 326 16.59 23.60 16.28
C PRO A 326 15.87 22.27 16.03
N LEU A 327 16.60 21.23 15.64
CA LEU A 327 16.06 19.89 15.32
C LEU A 327 15.17 19.29 16.43
N TYR A 328 15.48 19.59 17.70
CA TYR A 328 14.74 19.11 18.88
C TYR A 328 13.48 19.94 19.22
N PHE A 329 13.04 20.83 18.34
CA PHE A 329 11.94 21.78 18.58
C PHE A 329 10.62 21.14 19.06
N LEU A 330 10.29 19.93 18.59
CA LEU A 330 9.08 19.21 19.02
C LEU A 330 9.09 18.83 20.51
N CYS A 331 10.28 18.63 21.08
CA CYS A 331 10.47 18.24 22.48
C CYS A 331 10.51 19.45 23.44
N LEU A 332 10.51 20.69 22.93
CA LEU A 332 10.48 21.88 23.77
C LEU A 332 9.03 22.24 24.16
N PRO A 333 8.67 22.21 25.45
CA PRO A 333 7.35 22.65 25.92
C PRO A 333 7.06 24.12 25.57
N SER A 334 8.11 24.93 25.40
CA SER A 334 8.02 26.33 25.01
C SER A 334 7.42 26.54 23.62
N TYR A 335 7.47 25.55 22.71
CA TYR A 335 6.78 25.63 21.42
C TYR A 335 5.25 25.61 21.59
N TRP A 336 4.77 24.64 22.35
CA TRP A 336 3.33 24.42 22.58
C TRP A 336 2.73 25.50 23.48
N TYR A 337 3.48 26.00 24.47
CA TYR A 337 2.99 27.00 25.44
C TYR A 337 3.08 28.47 24.99
N HIS A 338 3.82 28.82 23.92
CA HIS A 338 3.93 30.23 23.48
C HIS A 338 2.64 30.80 22.87
N SER A 339 1.67 29.94 22.53
CA SER A 339 0.34 30.36 22.05
C SER A 339 -0.53 30.95 23.16
N LEU A 340 -0.32 30.57 24.43
CA LEU A 340 -1.18 30.98 25.55
C LEU A 340 -0.75 32.30 26.21
N ARG A 341 0.52 32.70 26.07
CA ARG A 341 1.05 33.91 26.73
C ARG A 341 0.87 35.21 25.94
N ARG A 342 0.43 35.15 24.67
CA ARG A 342 0.29 36.34 23.82
C ARG A 342 -0.99 37.15 24.09
N GLY A 343 -1.82 36.73 25.04
CA GLY A 343 -3.05 37.43 25.44
C GLY A 343 -3.01 38.17 26.78
N MET A 344 -1.94 38.08 27.58
CA MET A 344 -1.98 38.55 28.99
C MET A 344 -0.72 39.27 29.45
N SER A 345 -0.28 40.28 28.70
CA SER A 345 0.59 41.33 29.25
C SER A 345 0.47 42.60 28.42
N SER A 346 -0.63 43.33 28.62
CA SER A 346 -0.60 44.78 28.39
C SER A 346 0.18 45.41 29.53
N PRO A 347 1.29 46.11 29.30
CA PRO A 347 1.89 46.96 30.32
C PRO A 347 0.88 48.08 30.60
N SER A 348 0.43 48.21 31.85
CA SER A 348 -0.25 49.41 32.33
C SER A 348 0.75 50.56 32.30
N TRP A 349 0.49 51.56 31.46
CA TRP A 349 1.28 52.78 31.37
C TRP A 349 0.75 53.78 32.39
N ASP A 350 1.29 53.76 33.60
CA ASP A 350 1.26 54.91 34.50
C ASP A 350 2.73 55.23 34.82
N ASP A 351 3.27 56.29 34.20
CA ASP A 351 4.15 57.28 34.85
C ASP A 351 4.64 58.38 33.89
N PRO A 352 4.99 59.58 34.41
CA PRO A 352 4.71 60.87 33.76
C PRO A 352 5.83 61.40 32.84
N GLU A 353 5.43 62.44 32.12
CA GLU A 353 6.14 63.24 31.12
C GLU A 353 7.65 63.45 31.39
N GLY A 354 8.45 63.06 30.39
CA GLY A 354 9.88 63.34 30.29
C GLY A 354 10.25 63.62 28.84
N GLU A 355 10.15 64.89 28.47
CA GLU A 355 10.48 65.50 27.19
C GLU A 355 11.91 65.18 26.74
N ARG A 356 12.07 64.50 25.59
CA ARG A 356 13.35 64.47 24.83
C ARG A 356 13.11 64.41 23.31
N ASP A 357 13.59 65.46 22.69
CA ASP A 357 13.67 65.79 21.28
C ASP A 357 14.42 64.75 20.41
N GLY A 358 14.08 64.72 19.11
CA GLY A 358 15.05 64.34 18.07
C GLY A 358 14.55 63.42 16.95
N GLY A 359 14.33 64.00 15.76
CA GLY A 359 14.60 63.33 14.48
C GLY A 359 13.40 62.79 13.70
N GLY A 360 12.57 63.68 13.14
CA GLY A 360 11.56 63.31 12.15
C GLY A 360 12.16 63.16 10.74
N PHE A 361 11.86 62.06 10.06
CA PHE A 361 11.83 62.03 8.60
C PHE A 361 10.42 62.44 8.16
N VAL A 362 10.33 63.56 7.44
CA VAL A 362 9.10 64.11 6.87
C VAL A 362 9.23 63.99 5.36
N GLU A 363 8.44 63.10 4.74
CA GLU A 363 8.00 63.33 3.37
C GLU A 363 6.69 64.12 3.46
N ALA A 364 6.73 65.34 2.94
CA ALA A 364 5.57 66.17 2.76
C ALA A 364 4.90 65.78 1.44
N ASN A 365 3.61 65.45 1.49
CA ASN A 365 2.73 65.85 0.41
C ASN A 365 1.34 66.16 0.98
N GLU A 366 0.90 67.38 0.73
CA GLU A 366 -0.38 67.94 1.14
C GLU A 366 -1.49 67.47 0.19
N SER A 367 -2.61 67.04 0.76
CA SER A 367 -4.01 67.28 0.32
C SER A 367 -4.91 66.12 0.75
N GLY A 368 -5.79 66.34 1.72
CA GLY A 368 -6.93 65.46 1.99
C GLY A 368 -6.97 64.86 3.40
N ASP A 369 -7.93 65.36 4.16
CA ASP A 369 -8.24 65.12 5.56
C ASP A 369 -8.47 63.63 5.93
N ARG A 370 -7.39 62.97 6.37
CA ARG A 370 -7.29 61.92 7.43
C ARG A 370 -5.99 61.12 7.25
N SER A 371 -4.85 61.64 7.74
CA SER A 371 -3.62 60.87 7.86
C SER A 371 -3.43 60.40 9.31
N ALA A 372 -3.59 59.09 9.54
CA ALA A 372 -3.25 58.50 10.82
C ALA A 372 -1.73 58.57 11.01
N ARG A 373 -1.26 59.44 11.91
CA ARG A 373 0.16 59.63 12.19
C ARG A 373 0.61 58.70 13.30
N ILE A 374 1.15 57.54 12.94
CA ILE A 374 1.76 56.62 13.93
C ILE A 374 3.10 57.22 14.37
N ARG A 375 3.18 57.67 15.62
CA ARG A 375 4.41 58.16 16.26
C ARG A 375 4.83 57.17 17.36
N GLY A 376 6.14 56.98 17.56
CA GLY A 376 6.67 56.23 18.71
C GLY A 376 6.92 54.73 18.49
N LEU A 377 7.07 54.25 17.25
CA LEU A 377 7.49 52.86 17.02
C LEU A 377 8.94 52.66 17.48
N ARG A 378 9.11 52.12 18.70
CA ARG A 378 10.40 51.71 19.25
C ARG A 378 10.56 50.20 19.11
N LYS A 379 11.60 49.76 18.40
CA LYS A 379 11.99 48.35 18.35
C LYS A 379 12.84 48.03 19.59
N VAL A 380 12.24 47.37 20.58
CA VAL A 380 12.95 46.88 21.76
C VAL A 380 13.35 45.44 21.51
N PHE A 381 14.66 45.15 21.44
CA PHE A 381 15.17 43.79 21.37
C PHE A 381 15.34 43.25 22.79
N PRO A 382 14.82 42.08 23.14
CA PRO A 382 15.19 41.43 24.39
C PRO A 382 16.67 41.03 24.30
N LEU A 383 17.48 41.52 25.23
CA LEU A 383 18.85 41.05 25.42
C LEU A 383 18.80 39.57 25.80
N PRO A 384 19.64 38.70 25.20
CA PRO A 384 19.78 37.33 25.69
C PRO A 384 20.25 37.38 27.15
N PHE A 385 19.61 36.56 27.99
CA PHE A 385 19.83 36.43 29.43
C PHE A 385 21.29 36.70 29.84
N GLY A 386 21.50 37.70 30.72
CA GLY A 386 22.68 37.76 31.57
C GLY A 386 23.74 38.84 31.28
N MET A 387 23.40 39.99 30.69
CA MET A 387 24.22 41.21 30.85
C MET A 387 23.34 42.43 31.08
N GLY A 388 23.26 42.81 32.35
CA GLY A 388 22.76 44.10 32.84
C GLY A 388 23.71 44.58 33.93
#